data_AF-A0A4C1ZQZ2-F1
#
_entry.id   AF-A0A4C1ZQZ2-F1
#
_cell.length_a   1.000
_cell.length_b   1.000
_cell.length_c   1.000
_cell.angle_alpha   90.00
_cell.angle_beta   90.00
_cell.angle_gamma   90.00
#
_symmetry.space_group_name_H-M   'P 1'
#
loop_
_entity.id
_entity.type
_entity.pdbx_description
1 polymer ?
#
loop_
_entity_poly.entity_id
_entity_poly.type
_entity_poly.pdbx_seq_one_letter_code
_entity_poly.pdbx_strand_id
1 'polypeptide(L)'
;MKNELSTLYKVTNKYIKSNYAKYREDTLEKHLEQTESSKKAFKELKMNKTLIEGLEKQSRTLCKRTDIIYAATDFYRKLYSDVIQNNNIPNTNENSDESCIIPVDEIEVKEAIKSLKLKKTSWIGHHHK
;
A
#
# COMPACT_ATOMS: atom_id res chain seq x y z
N MET A 1 -17.55 36.45 23.76
CA MET A 1 -18.15 35.38 22.94
C MET A 1 -17.38 35.00 21.68
N LYS A 2 -17.12 35.89 20.70
CA LYS A 2 -16.38 35.49 19.47
C LYS A 2 -14.96 34.96 19.75
N ASN A 3 -14.29 35.60 20.70
CA ASN A 3 -13.00 35.27 21.27
C ASN A 3 -13.01 33.95 22.07
N GLU A 4 -14.01 33.75 22.93
CA GLU A 4 -14.18 32.50 23.70
C GLU A 4 -14.44 31.28 22.80
N LEU A 5 -15.28 31.46 21.77
CA LEU A 5 -15.57 30.42 20.78
C LEU A 5 -14.30 30.07 19.98
N SER A 6 -13.51 31.08 19.59
CA SER A 6 -12.23 30.86 18.90
C SER A 6 -11.23 30.12 19.78
N THR A 7 -11.13 30.45 21.07
CA THR A 7 -10.26 29.74 22.01
C THR A 7 -10.72 28.30 22.22
N LEU A 8 -12.03 28.07 22.39
CA LEU A 8 -12.59 26.72 22.53
C LEU A 8 -12.28 25.87 21.30
N TYR A 9 -12.52 26.41 20.10
CA TYR A 9 -12.18 25.74 18.85
C TYR A 9 -10.70 25.34 18.77
N LYS A 10 -9.78 26.25 19.12
CA LYS A 10 -8.34 25.97 19.13
C LYS A 10 -7.98 24.86 20.11
N VAL A 11 -8.55 24.91 21.31
CA VAL A 11 -8.31 23.91 22.36
C VAL A 11 -8.84 22.54 21.94
N THR A 12 -10.09 22.47 21.48
CA THR A 12 -10.69 21.22 21.00
C THR A 12 -9.88 20.62 19.85
N ASN A 13 -9.48 21.44 18.86
CA ASN A 13 -8.68 20.96 17.74
C ASN A 13 -7.30 20.47 18.19
N LYS A 14 -6.69 21.12 19.18
CA LYS A 14 -5.43 20.65 19.80
C LYS A 14 -5.60 19.26 20.43
N TYR A 15 -6.67 19.04 21.19
CA TYR A 15 -6.94 17.74 21.81
C TYR A 15 -7.24 16.65 20.79
N ILE A 16 -8.02 16.95 19.74
CA ILE A 16 -8.30 16.00 18.66
C ILE A 16 -6.99 15.55 17.99
N LYS A 17 -6.12 16.49 17.64
CA LYS A 17 -4.81 16.19 17.03
C LYS A 17 -3.94 15.34 17.97
N SER A 18 -3.91 15.68 19.25
CA SER A 18 -3.15 14.95 20.26
C SER A 18 -3.66 13.51 20.44
N ASN A 19 -4.98 13.32 20.53
CA ASN A 19 -5.58 12.01 20.66
C ASN A 19 -5.32 11.14 19.43
N TYR A 20 -5.42 11.72 18.23
CA TYR A 20 -5.12 11.00 17.01
C TYR A 20 -3.63 10.59 16.91
N ALA A 21 -2.72 11.47 17.34
CA ALA A 21 -1.30 11.15 17.41
C ALA A 21 -1.03 9.98 18.38
N LYS A 22 -1.61 10.05 19.59
CA LYS A 22 -1.48 8.99 20.59
C LYS A 22 -2.04 7.65 20.10
N TYR A 23 -3.24 7.64 19.52
CA TYR A 23 -3.83 6.44 18.95
C TYR A 23 -2.93 5.78 17.89
N ARG A 24 -2.26 6.59 17.05
CA ARG A 24 -1.30 6.09 16.06
C ARG A 24 -0.06 5.49 16.71
N GLU A 25 0.47 6.12 17.75
CA GLU A 25 1.62 5.63 18.51
C GLU A 25 1.30 4.30 19.19
N ASP A 26 0.17 4.22 19.92
CA ASP A 26 -0.30 3.00 20.58
C ASP A 26 -0.47 1.85 19.57
N THR A 27 -0.98 2.15 18.37
CA THR A 27 -1.17 1.15 17.30
C THR A 27 0.17 0.65 16.74
N LEU A 28 1.16 1.54 16.61
CA LEU A 28 2.50 1.18 16.18
C LEU A 28 3.20 0.31 17.22
N GLU A 29 3.18 0.74 18.48
CA GLU A 29 3.76 0.03 19.62
C GLU A 29 3.17 -1.37 19.70
N LYS A 30 1.84 -1.50 19.62
CA LYS A 30 1.16 -2.80 19.57
C LYS A 30 1.70 -3.72 18.47
N HIS A 31 1.91 -3.22 17.24
CA HIS A 31 2.38 -4.05 16.15
C HIS A 31 3.86 -4.45 16.27
N LEU A 32 4.68 -3.57 16.85
CA LEU A 32 6.08 -3.84 17.14
C LEU A 32 6.20 -4.85 18.29
N GLU A 33 5.45 -4.70 19.37
CA GLU A 33 5.51 -5.58 20.54
C GLU A 33 4.85 -6.94 20.31
N GLN A 34 3.65 -6.98 19.70
CA GLN A 34 2.88 -8.23 19.60
C GLN A 34 3.29 -9.11 18.42
N THR A 35 3.82 -8.50 17.35
CA THR A 35 4.10 -9.22 16.11
C THR A 35 5.54 -9.05 15.61
N GLU A 36 6.35 -8.19 16.26
CA GLU A 36 7.69 -7.81 15.80
C GLU A 36 7.73 -7.38 14.32
N SER A 37 6.58 -6.94 13.81
CA SER A 37 6.38 -6.80 12.37
C SER A 37 6.37 -5.32 12.00
N SER A 38 7.58 -4.80 11.75
CA SER A 38 7.77 -3.44 11.23
C SER A 38 6.99 -3.19 9.94
N LYS A 39 6.77 -4.24 9.13
CA LYS A 39 5.96 -4.17 7.90
C LYS A 39 4.48 -3.89 8.17
N LYS A 40 3.90 -4.51 9.21
CA LYS A 40 2.50 -4.26 9.60
C LYS A 40 2.34 -2.86 10.18
N ALA A 41 3.25 -2.46 11.05
CA ALA A 41 3.33 -1.10 11.60
C ALA A 41 3.42 -0.03 10.48
N PHE A 42 4.29 -0.25 9.48
CA PHE A 42 4.45 0.66 8.35
C PHE A 42 3.23 0.71 7.41
N LYS A 43 2.46 -0.38 7.31
CA LYS A 43 1.25 -0.42 6.46
C LYS A 43 0.13 0.46 7.02
N GLU A 44 -0.08 0.43 8.34
CA GLU A 44 -1.03 1.33 9.03
C GLU A 44 -0.63 2.80 8.89
N LEU A 45 0.67 3.12 8.94
CA LEU A 45 1.17 4.47 8.66
C LEU A 45 0.85 4.95 7.23
N LYS A 46 0.84 4.03 6.27
CA LYS A 46 0.70 4.33 4.85
C LYS A 46 -0.75 4.39 4.38
N MET A 47 -1.74 3.99 5.18
CA MET A 47 -3.16 4.00 4.77
C MET A 47 -3.72 5.41 4.50
N ASN A 48 -3.06 6.46 4.97
CA ASN A 48 -3.40 7.85 4.61
C ASN A 48 -2.73 8.33 3.31
N LYS A 49 -1.93 7.49 2.65
CA LYS A 49 -1.31 7.84 1.37
C LYS A 49 -2.36 7.70 0.28
N THR A 50 -2.69 8.79 -0.38
CA THR A 50 -3.56 8.80 -1.56
C THR A 50 -3.02 7.76 -2.54
N LEU A 51 -3.84 6.75 -2.89
CA LEU A 51 -3.44 5.62 -3.76
C LEU A 51 -2.86 6.06 -5.10
N ILE A 52 -3.17 7.30 -5.51
CA ILE A 52 -2.69 7.93 -6.75
C ILE A 52 -1.91 9.18 -6.34
N GLU A 53 -0.57 9.09 -6.37
CA GLU A 53 0.31 10.25 -6.28
C GLU A 53 -0.03 11.21 -7.44
N GLY A 54 -0.47 12.44 -7.11
CA GLY A 54 -0.93 13.43 -8.09
C GLY A 54 -2.39 13.89 -7.92
N LEU A 55 -3.20 13.18 -7.14
CA LEU A 55 -4.54 13.64 -6.73
C LEU A 55 -4.53 14.57 -5.49
N GLU A 56 -3.35 14.98 -5.00
CA GLU A 56 -3.20 15.81 -3.79
C GLU A 56 -3.89 17.18 -3.88
N LYS A 57 -4.11 17.68 -5.10
CA LYS A 57 -5.01 18.81 -5.25
C LYS A 57 -6.42 18.26 -5.16
N GLN A 58 -7.14 18.63 -4.09
CA GLN A 58 -8.60 18.69 -4.11
C GLN A 58 -9.00 19.55 -5.31
N SER A 59 -9.09 18.94 -6.50
CA SER A 59 -9.63 19.60 -7.65
C SER A 59 -11.10 19.81 -7.29
N ARG A 60 -11.54 21.07 -7.34
CA ARG A 60 -12.97 21.36 -7.23
C ARG A 60 -13.67 20.46 -8.24
N THR A 61 -14.75 19.81 -7.83
CA THR A 61 -15.55 18.98 -8.72
C THR A 61 -15.85 19.77 -9.98
N LEU A 62 -15.32 19.31 -11.11
CA LEU A 62 -15.51 19.98 -12.40
C LEU A 62 -16.89 19.59 -12.92
N CYS A 63 -17.81 20.56 -12.99
CA CYS A 63 -19.17 20.32 -13.48
C CYS A 63 -19.35 20.64 -14.96
N LYS A 64 -18.44 21.42 -15.57
CA LYS A 64 -18.51 21.80 -16.98
C LYS A 64 -17.77 20.77 -17.84
N ARG A 65 -18.41 20.34 -18.93
CA ARG A 65 -17.84 19.37 -19.89
C ARG A 65 -16.46 19.79 -20.42
N THR A 66 -16.29 21.07 -20.73
CA THR A 66 -15.01 21.63 -21.24
C THR A 66 -13.88 21.43 -20.24
N ASP A 67 -14.16 21.70 -18.97
CA ASP A 67 -13.16 21.68 -17.91
C ASP A 67 -12.77 20.23 -17.60
N ILE A 68 -13.75 19.32 -17.60
CA ILE A 68 -13.52 17.86 -17.46
C ILE A 68 -12.61 17.36 -18.58
N ILE A 69 -12.91 17.70 -19.84
CA ILE A 69 -12.10 17.30 -20.99
C ILE A 69 -10.67 17.83 -20.84
N TYR A 70 -10.52 19.12 -20.53
CA TYR A 70 -9.20 19.74 -20.37
C TYR A 70 -8.37 19.06 -19.27
N ALA A 71 -8.98 18.82 -18.11
CA ALA A 71 -8.30 18.16 -16.99
C ALA A 71 -7.90 16.72 -17.32
N ALA A 72 -8.79 15.95 -17.96
CA ALA A 72 -8.47 14.59 -18.41
C ALA A 72 -7.35 14.59 -19.45
N THR A 73 -7.42 15.49 -20.44
CA THR A 73 -6.38 15.62 -21.47
C THR A 73 -5.02 16.01 -20.87
N ASP A 74 -4.97 16.96 -19.94
CA ASP A 74 -3.72 17.34 -19.27
C ASP A 74 -3.14 16.20 -18.42
N PHE A 75 -4.01 15.47 -17.70
CA PHE A 75 -3.61 14.30 -16.92
C PHE A 75 -2.96 13.22 -17.81
N TYR A 76 -3.66 12.77 -18.85
CA TYR A 76 -3.14 11.71 -19.72
C TYR A 76 -1.94 12.16 -20.53
N ARG A 77 -1.90 13.43 -20.96
CA ARG A 77 -0.70 13.99 -21.60
C ARG A 77 0.52 13.84 -20.70
N LYS A 78 0.42 14.23 -19.43
CA LYS A 78 1.51 14.09 -18.45
C LYS A 78 1.86 12.63 -18.19
N LEU A 79 0.85 11.78 -17.98
CA LEU A 79 1.03 10.36 -17.71
C LEU A 79 1.85 9.64 -18.79
N TYR A 80 1.65 10.04 -20.05
CA TYR A 80 2.34 9.46 -21.20
C TYR A 80 3.47 10.34 -21.76
N SER A 81 3.83 11.45 -21.11
CA SER A 81 4.89 12.35 -21.60
C SER A 81 6.26 11.67 -21.63
N ASP A 82 6.55 10.81 -20.66
CA ASP A 82 7.85 10.11 -20.55
C ASP A 82 7.98 8.97 -21.57
N VAL A 83 6.85 8.35 -21.95
CA VAL A 83 6.83 7.28 -22.97
C VAL A 83 7.19 7.83 -24.36
N ILE A 84 6.86 9.08 -24.65
CA ILE A 84 7.16 9.72 -25.93
C ILE A 84 8.64 10.11 -26.04
N GLN A 85 9.31 10.42 -24.93
CA GLN A 85 10.73 10.81 -24.92
C GLN A 85 11.69 9.61 -25.05
N ASN A 86 11.27 8.40 -24.68
CA ASN A 86 12.11 7.20 -24.73
C ASN A 86 12.13 6.47 -26.09
N ASN A 87 11.43 6.99 -27.12
CA ASN A 87 11.43 6.39 -28.46
C ASN A 87 12.75 6.58 -29.25
N ASN A 88 13.78 7.18 -28.65
CA ASN A 88 15.12 7.35 -29.24
C ASN A 88 16.20 6.49 -28.57
N ILE A 89 15.85 5.43 -27.85
CA ILE A 89 16.85 4.47 -27.35
C ILE A 89 17.02 3.38 -28.41
N PRO A 90 18.25 3.18 -28.97
CA PRO A 90 18.49 2.10 -29.91
C PRO A 90 18.29 0.76 -29.22
N ASN A 91 17.73 -0.21 -29.95
CA ASN A 91 17.69 -1.63 -29.58
C ASN A 91 19.00 -2.02 -28.88
N THR A 92 18.97 -2.06 -27.55
CA THR A 92 20.09 -2.53 -26.76
C THR A 92 19.88 -4.02 -26.61
N ASN A 93 20.68 -4.74 -27.39
CA ASN A 93 20.82 -6.18 -27.44
C ASN A 93 20.43 -6.88 -26.13
N GLU A 94 19.56 -7.88 -26.31
CA GLU A 94 19.66 -9.22 -25.72
C GLU A 94 20.83 -9.35 -24.74
N ASN A 95 20.53 -9.26 -23.45
CA ASN A 95 21.27 -9.86 -22.33
C ASN A 95 20.38 -9.68 -21.08
N SER A 96 19.19 -10.27 -21.10
CA SER A 96 18.64 -10.76 -19.84
C SER A 96 19.04 -12.22 -19.82
N ASP A 97 19.92 -12.59 -18.89
CA ASP A 97 20.13 -13.97 -18.48
C ASP A 97 18.77 -14.68 -18.57
N GLU A 98 18.68 -15.67 -19.46
CA GLU A 98 17.63 -16.66 -19.40
C GLU A 98 17.72 -17.22 -17.98
N SER A 99 16.89 -16.68 -17.07
CA SER A 99 16.71 -17.25 -15.76
C SER A 99 16.35 -18.69 -16.03
N CYS A 100 17.29 -19.60 -15.75
CA CYS A 100 17.09 -21.02 -15.93
C CYS A 100 15.84 -21.37 -15.10
N ILE A 101 14.69 -21.47 -15.76
CA ILE A 101 13.45 -21.86 -15.12
C ILE A 101 13.67 -23.32 -14.79
N ILE A 102 14.08 -23.60 -13.56
CA ILE A 102 14.21 -24.97 -13.08
C ILE A 102 12.79 -25.55 -13.12
N PRO A 103 12.54 -26.56 -13.98
CA PRO A 103 11.23 -27.18 -14.02
C PRO A 103 10.96 -27.84 -12.67
N VAL A 104 9.73 -27.64 -12.17
CA VAL A 104 9.30 -28.22 -10.90
C VAL A 104 9.31 -29.74 -11.03
N ASP A 105 10.12 -30.42 -10.22
CA ASP A 105 10.19 -31.87 -10.20
C ASP A 105 8.91 -32.45 -9.56
N GLU A 106 8.23 -33.33 -10.29
CA GLU A 106 7.05 -34.02 -9.79
C GLU A 106 7.33 -34.80 -8.50
N ILE A 107 8.55 -35.28 -8.30
CA ILE A 107 8.96 -36.02 -7.10
C ILE A 107 8.96 -35.09 -5.90
N GLU A 108 9.52 -33.88 -6.03
CA GLU A 108 9.55 -32.86 -4.99
C GLU A 108 8.12 -32.48 -4.56
N VAL A 109 7.22 -32.27 -5.54
CA VAL A 109 5.81 -31.95 -5.28
C VAL A 109 5.11 -33.10 -4.55
N LYS A 110 5.33 -34.36 -4.96
CA LYS A 110 4.73 -35.54 -4.33
C LYS A 110 5.18 -35.70 -2.88
N GLU A 111 6.46 -35.50 -2.58
CA GLU A 111 6.99 -35.58 -1.21
C GLU A 111 6.52 -34.42 -0.33
N ALA A 112 6.45 -33.20 -0.87
CA ALA A 112 5.88 -32.04 -0.19
C ALA A 112 4.40 -32.28 0.20
N ILE A 113 3.60 -32.85 -0.71
CA ILE A 113 2.20 -33.20 -0.43
C ILE A 113 2.09 -34.29 0.66
N LYS A 114 2.95 -35.31 0.64
CA LYS A 114 2.96 -36.37 1.66
C LYS A 114 3.28 -35.81 3.05
N SER A 115 4.31 -34.97 3.15
CA SER A 115 4.72 -34.36 4.42
C SER A 115 3.63 -33.46 5.01
N LEU A 116 2.91 -32.69 4.17
CA LEU A 116 1.77 -31.87 4.60
C LEU A 116 0.61 -32.72 5.13
N LYS A 117 0.32 -33.86 4.50
CA LYS A 117 -0.73 -34.79 4.98
C LYS A 117 -0.37 -35.41 6.34
N LEU A 118 0.87 -35.83 6.53
CA LEU A 118 1.38 -36.38 7.79
C LEU A 118 1.38 -35.33 8.91
N LYS A 119 1.80 -34.11 8.60
CA LYS A 119 1.74 -32.99 9.55
C LYS A 119 0.29 -32.74 9.95
N LYS A 120 -0.66 -32.67 9.01
CA LYS A 120 -2.07 -32.47 9.34
C LYS A 120 -2.61 -33.54 10.30
N THR A 121 -2.35 -34.83 10.07
CA THR A 121 -2.86 -35.90 10.94
C THR A 121 -2.26 -35.86 12.36
N SER A 122 -1.00 -35.47 12.50
CA SER A 122 -0.37 -35.25 13.81
C SER A 122 -1.06 -34.16 14.63
N TRP A 123 -1.49 -33.06 13.99
CA TRP A 123 -2.18 -31.97 14.69
C TRP A 123 -3.59 -32.35 15.14
N ILE A 124 -4.30 -33.18 14.36
CA ILE A 124 -5.62 -33.72 14.75
C ILE A 124 -5.50 -34.69 15.93
N GLY A 125 -4.43 -35.49 16.01
CA GLY A 125 -4.22 -36.47 17.09
C GLY A 125 -3.93 -35.85 18.47
N HIS A 126 -3.40 -34.62 18.52
CA HIS A 126 -3.11 -33.92 19.78
C HIS A 126 -4.33 -33.20 20.39
N HIS A 127 -5.40 -32.97 19.61
CA HIS A 127 -6.61 -32.26 20.08
C HIS A 127 -7.71 -33.19 20.63
N HIS A 128 -7.48 -34.51 20.68
CA HIS A 128 -8.46 -35.51 21.14
C HIS A 128 -7.98 -36.39 22.30
N LYS A 129 -7.08 -35.90 23.15
CA LYS A 129 -6.80 -36.51 24.47
C LYS A 129 -7.10 -35.52 25.60
#